data_AF-A0A2E0Y2B7-F1
#
_entry.id   AF-A0A2E0Y2B7-F1
#
_cell.length_a   1.000
_cell.length_b   1.000
_cell.length_c   1.000
_cell.angle_alpha   90.00
_cell.angle_beta   90.00
_cell.angle_gamma   90.00
#
_symmetry.space_group_name_H-M   'P 1'
#
loop_
_entity.id
_entity.type
_entity.pdbx_description
1 polymer ?
#
loop_
_entity_poly.entity_id
_entity_poly.type
_entity_poly.pdbx_seq_one_letter_code
_entity_poly.pdbx_strand_id
1 'polypeptide(L)'
;MTITLIIAAGYNVLFGAWAVLFPEWAFTGLGMEPPHYPFLWQCIGMIVGVYGIGYFIAAFDPMRHWPIVLVGFLGKIFGPIGFIQTALMGDITWSFGVIIIFNDLVWWIPFALILKAAWTRSRSPGFG
;
A
#
# COMPACT_ATOMS: atom_id res chain seq x y z
N MET A 1 -11.20 -12.59 -1.26
CA MET A 1 -11.20 -11.30 -1.97
C MET A 1 -11.72 -10.19 -1.08
N THR A 2 -12.98 -10.25 -0.63
CA THR A 2 -13.56 -9.27 0.30
C THR A 2 -12.79 -9.16 1.61
N ILE A 3 -12.55 -10.29 2.32
CA ILE A 3 -11.79 -10.28 3.58
C ILE A 3 -10.39 -9.65 3.39
N THR A 4 -9.69 -10.04 2.33
CA THR A 4 -8.39 -9.47 1.96
C THR A 4 -8.43 -7.95 1.85
N LEU A 5 -9.43 -7.40 1.16
CA LEU A 5 -9.57 -5.95 0.97
C LEU A 5 -9.99 -5.24 2.25
N ILE A 6 -10.77 -5.89 3.13
CA ILE A 6 -11.09 -5.35 4.46
C ILE A 6 -9.84 -5.28 5.35
N ILE A 7 -9.03 -6.34 5.37
CA ILE A 7 -7.77 -6.34 6.13
C ILE A 7 -6.82 -5.29 5.56
N ALA A 8 -6.70 -5.21 4.22
CA ALA A 8 -5.90 -4.18 3.57
C ALA A 8 -6.40 -2.77 3.92
N ALA A 9 -7.72 -2.54 3.91
CA ALA A 9 -8.32 -1.27 4.28
C ALA A 9 -7.94 -0.87 5.71
N GLY A 10 -8.19 -1.75 6.68
CA GLY A 10 -7.87 -1.52 8.08
C GLY A 10 -6.37 -1.23 8.28
N TYR A 11 -5.51 -2.06 7.69
CA TYR A 11 -4.06 -1.86 7.78
C TYR A 11 -3.63 -0.50 7.21
N ASN A 12 -4.09 -0.12 6.01
CA ASN A 12 -3.65 1.12 5.36
C ASN A 12 -4.19 2.36 6.08
N VAL A 13 -5.42 2.31 6.62
CA VAL A 13 -5.96 3.40 7.45
C VAL A 13 -5.17 3.55 8.75
N LEU A 14 -4.88 2.44 9.45
CA LEU A 14 -4.11 2.47 10.70
C LEU A 14 -2.68 2.95 10.46
N PHE A 15 -2.03 2.45 9.41
CA PHE A 15 -0.69 2.90 9.03
C PHE A 15 -0.68 4.38 8.65
N GLY A 16 -1.65 4.84 7.84
CA GLY A 16 -1.77 6.23 7.44
C GLY A 16 -1.98 7.15 8.65
N ALA A 17 -2.87 6.77 9.57
CA ALA A 17 -3.07 7.50 10.82
C ALA A 17 -1.79 7.55 11.67
N TRP A 18 -1.09 6.43 11.81
CA TRP A 18 0.17 6.38 12.55
C TRP A 18 1.25 7.27 11.90
N ALA A 19 1.42 7.20 10.58
CA ALA A 19 2.39 8.02 9.84
C ALA A 19 2.09 9.52 9.92
N VAL A 20 0.81 9.89 9.98
CA VAL A 20 0.38 11.30 10.12
C VAL A 20 0.54 11.81 11.54
N LEU A 21 0.10 11.04 12.55
CA LEU A 21 0.08 11.46 13.95
C LEU A 21 1.46 11.35 14.62
N PHE A 22 2.29 10.41 14.18
CA PHE A 22 3.59 10.11 14.78
C PHE A 22 4.69 9.99 13.70
N PRO A 23 4.95 11.06 12.92
CA PRO A 23 5.87 10.99 11.77
C PRO A 23 7.31 10.66 12.18
N GLU A 24 7.80 11.21 13.30
CA GLU A 24 9.17 10.96 13.76
C GLU A 24 9.37 9.53 14.27
N TRP A 25 8.35 8.95 14.90
CA TRP A 25 8.40 7.58 15.42
C TRP A 25 8.58 6.54 14.32
N ALA A 26 8.12 6.85 13.10
CA ALA A 26 8.34 5.98 11.95
C ALA A 26 9.83 5.83 11.59
N PHE A 27 10.66 6.80 11.95
CA PHE A 27 12.09 6.82 11.64
C PHE A 27 12.93 6.41 12.84
N THR A 28 12.67 6.99 14.02
CA THR A 28 13.44 6.71 15.23
C THR A 28 13.32 5.26 15.69
N GLY A 29 12.15 4.65 15.54
CA GLY A 29 11.92 3.22 15.83
C GLY A 29 12.74 2.27 14.95
N LEU A 30 13.24 2.75 13.81
CA LEU A 30 14.08 2.01 12.87
C LEU A 30 15.57 2.40 12.95
N GLY A 31 15.94 3.20 13.98
CA GLY A 31 17.30 3.70 14.17
C GLY A 31 17.72 4.77 13.16
N MET A 32 16.77 5.42 12.49
CA MET A 32 17.03 6.50 11.54
C MET A 32 16.83 7.87 12.18
N GLU A 33 17.50 8.88 11.63
CA GLU A 33 17.23 10.26 11.99
C GLU A 33 15.83 10.67 11.52
N PRO A 34 15.10 11.50 12.30
CA PRO A 34 13.83 12.07 11.87
C PRO A 34 13.97 12.83 10.56
N PRO A 35 12.95 12.78 9.68
CA PRO A 35 13.00 13.47 8.39
C PRO A 35 13.05 14.98 8.60
N HIS A 36 13.90 15.67 7.86
CA HIS A 36 13.99 17.15 7.91
C HIS A 36 12.66 17.83 7.51
N TYR A 37 11.88 17.18 6.64
CA TYR A 37 10.56 17.64 6.21
C TYR A 37 9.48 16.59 6.55
N PRO A 38 8.99 16.53 7.81
CA PRO A 38 8.01 15.54 8.25
C PRO A 38 6.71 15.54 7.45
N PHE A 39 6.32 16.70 6.92
CA PHE A 39 5.08 16.82 6.13
C PHE A 39 5.09 15.96 4.87
N LEU A 40 6.25 15.66 4.26
CA LEU A 40 6.33 14.77 3.10
C LEU A 40 5.92 13.34 3.48
N TRP A 41 6.40 12.87 4.65
CA TRP A 41 6.00 11.58 5.20
C TRP A 41 4.52 11.54 5.57
N GLN A 42 4.02 12.60 6.19
CA GLN A 42 2.59 12.72 6.52
C GLN A 42 1.71 12.73 5.26
N CYS A 43 2.15 13.41 4.19
CA CYS A 43 1.48 13.38 2.89
C CYS A 43 1.40 11.96 2.33
N ILE A 44 2.49 11.18 2.40
CA ILE A 44 2.48 9.77 2.01
C ILE A 44 1.49 8.99 2.89
N GLY A 45 1.53 9.19 4.21
CA GLY A 45 0.58 8.59 5.16
C GLY A 45 -0.89 8.88 4.83
N MET A 46 -1.21 10.12 4.47
CA MET A 46 -2.56 10.51 4.05
C MET A 46 -2.99 9.78 2.77
N ILE A 47 -2.14 9.70 1.76
CA ILE A 47 -2.41 8.99 0.51
C ILE A 47 -2.65 7.50 0.79
N VAL A 48 -1.81 6.87 1.61
CA VAL A 48 -1.96 5.48 2.02
C VAL A 48 -3.29 5.27 2.77
N GLY A 49 -3.65 6.17 3.69
CA GLY A 49 -4.92 6.12 4.40
C GLY A 49 -6.14 6.18 3.46
N VAL A 50 -6.09 7.06 2.45
CA VAL A 50 -7.14 7.18 1.42
C VAL A 50 -7.23 5.92 0.56
N TYR A 51 -6.11 5.28 0.22
CA TYR A 51 -6.16 3.96 -0.43
C TYR A 51 -6.85 2.91 0.44
N GLY A 52 -6.68 2.98 1.76
CA GLY A 52 -7.41 2.14 2.70
C GLY A 52 -8.93 2.28 2.57
N ILE A 53 -9.44 3.51 2.45
CA ILE A 53 -10.87 3.78 2.17
C ILE A 53 -11.26 3.18 0.82
N GLY A 54 -10.43 3.35 -0.20
CA GLY A 54 -10.63 2.74 -1.52
C GLY A 54 -10.75 1.22 -1.47
N TYR A 55 -9.88 0.53 -0.72
CA TYR A 55 -9.95 -0.92 -0.54
C TYR A 55 -11.20 -1.35 0.20
N PHE A 56 -11.66 -0.58 1.20
CA PHE A 56 -12.92 -0.86 1.89
C PHE A 56 -14.10 -0.82 0.93
N ILE A 57 -14.19 0.22 0.10
CA ILE A 57 -15.23 0.33 -0.93
C ILE A 57 -15.13 -0.83 -1.93
N ALA A 58 -13.91 -1.15 -2.38
CA ALA A 58 -13.68 -2.26 -3.28
C ALA A 58 -14.04 -3.63 -2.68
N ALA A 59 -14.06 -3.77 -1.36
CA ALA A 59 -14.40 -5.02 -0.70
C ALA A 59 -15.85 -5.46 -0.95
N PHE A 60 -16.77 -4.51 -1.17
CA PHE A 60 -18.19 -4.78 -1.43
C PHE A 60 -18.45 -5.37 -2.81
N ASP A 61 -17.68 -4.95 -3.82
CA ASP A 61 -17.69 -5.56 -5.15
C ASP A 61 -16.28 -5.50 -5.77
N PRO A 62 -15.40 -6.48 -5.43
CA PRO A 62 -14.00 -6.47 -5.86
C PRO A 62 -13.85 -6.57 -7.38
N MET A 63 -14.85 -7.12 -8.07
CA MET A 63 -14.84 -7.32 -9.51
C MET A 63 -15.23 -6.06 -10.25
N ARG A 64 -16.18 -5.28 -9.73
CA ARG A 64 -16.52 -3.97 -10.29
C ARG A 64 -15.46 -2.92 -9.97
N HIS A 65 -14.91 -2.95 -8.76
CA HIS A 65 -13.97 -1.95 -8.25
C HIS A 65 -12.50 -2.35 -8.42
N TRP A 66 -12.22 -3.28 -9.34
CA TRP A 66 -10.86 -3.70 -9.67
C TRP A 66 -9.89 -2.56 -10.04
N PRO A 67 -10.30 -1.42 -10.65
CA PRO A 67 -9.35 -0.34 -10.95
C PRO A 67 -8.73 0.27 -9.68
N ILE A 68 -9.47 0.32 -8.57
CA ILE A 68 -8.96 0.80 -7.28
C ILE A 68 -7.88 -0.15 -6.77
N VAL A 69 -8.12 -1.46 -6.88
CA VAL A 69 -7.15 -2.50 -6.52
C VAL A 69 -5.91 -2.44 -7.42
N LEU A 70 -6.07 -2.10 -8.70
CA LEU A 70 -4.94 -1.94 -9.64
C LEU A 70 -4.06 -0.76 -9.23
N VAL A 71 -4.64 0.42 -9.01
CA VAL A 71 -3.88 1.62 -8.61
C VAL A 71 -3.15 1.35 -7.29
N GLY A 72 -3.83 0.71 -6.35
CA GLY A 72 -3.22 0.26 -5.09
C GLY A 72 -2.06 -0.73 -5.29
N PHE A 73 -2.23 -1.71 -6.17
CA PHE A 73 -1.19 -2.69 -6.50
C PHE A 73 0.04 -2.06 -7.15
N LEU A 74 -0.16 -1.10 -8.06
CA LEU A 74 0.93 -0.33 -8.66
C LEU A 74 1.71 0.46 -7.62
N GLY A 75 1.01 1.15 -6.71
CA GLY A 75 1.66 1.83 -5.59
C GLY A 75 2.55 0.88 -4.77
N LYS A 76 2.06 -0.34 -4.52
CA LYS A 76 2.81 -1.38 -3.80
C LYS A 76 3.99 -1.96 -4.57
N ILE A 77 4.03 -1.82 -5.89
CA ILE A 77 5.20 -2.22 -6.70
C ILE A 77 6.24 -1.09 -6.69
N PHE A 78 5.78 0.16 -6.83
CA PHE A 78 6.69 1.30 -6.92
C PHE A 78 7.38 1.64 -5.60
N GLY A 79 6.73 1.39 -4.44
CA GLY A 79 7.34 1.58 -3.12
C GLY A 79 8.65 0.80 -2.95
N PRO A 80 8.66 -0.54 -3.11
CA PRO A 80 9.86 -1.36 -3.06
C PRO A 80 10.94 -0.97 -4.08
N ILE A 81 10.55 -0.56 -5.30
CA ILE A 81 11.50 -0.11 -6.32
C ILE A 81 12.22 1.17 -5.86
N GLY A 82 11.46 2.17 -5.38
CA GLY A 82 12.02 3.40 -4.84
C GLY A 82 12.89 3.17 -3.60
N PHE A 83 12.48 2.24 -2.73
CA PHE A 83 13.27 1.84 -1.56
C PHE A 83 14.60 1.19 -1.98
N ILE A 84 14.59 0.20 -2.89
CA ILE A 84 15.81 -0.46 -3.34
C ILE A 84 16.78 0.56 -3.93
N GLN A 85 16.28 1.46 -4.78
CA GLN A 85 17.10 2.52 -5.37
C GLN A 85 17.77 3.40 -4.32
N THR A 86 16.99 3.93 -3.36
CA THR A 86 17.50 4.84 -2.32
C THR A 86 18.40 4.13 -1.31
N ALA A 87 18.12 2.87 -0.98
CA ALA A 87 18.96 2.06 -0.10
C ALA A 87 20.32 1.73 -0.74
N LEU A 88 20.35 1.49 -2.06
CA LEU A 88 21.59 1.29 -2.81
C LEU A 88 22.42 2.58 -2.94
N MET A 89 21.78 3.74 -2.96
CA MET A 89 22.45 5.06 -2.96
C MET A 89 23.00 5.45 -1.58
N GLY A 90 22.58 4.77 -0.51
CA GLY A 90 22.97 5.07 0.87
C GLY A 90 22.13 6.16 1.52
N ASP A 91 21.05 6.61 0.89
CA ASP A 91 20.18 7.69 1.38
C ASP A 91 19.23 7.23 2.48
N ILE A 92 18.91 5.92 2.53
CA ILE A 92 18.05 5.32 3.54
C ILE A 92 18.64 4.02 4.09
N THR A 93 18.38 3.74 5.36
CA THR A 93 18.83 2.52 6.01
C THR A 93 18.01 1.31 5.56
N TRP A 94 18.66 0.15 5.43
CA TRP A 94 18.01 -1.12 5.09
C TRP A 94 16.95 -1.57 6.11
N SER A 95 16.98 -1.04 7.34
CA SER A 95 15.94 -1.26 8.35
C SER A 95 14.56 -0.77 7.89
N PHE A 96 14.49 0.23 7.01
CA PHE A 96 13.25 0.68 6.38
C PHE A 96 12.56 -0.42 5.55
N GLY A 97 13.30 -1.46 5.15
CA GLY A 97 12.76 -2.65 4.50
C GLY A 97 11.67 -3.36 5.31
N VAL A 98 11.66 -3.20 6.65
CA VAL A 98 10.57 -3.72 7.51
C VAL A 98 9.23 -3.06 7.15
N ILE A 99 9.22 -1.73 6.97
CA ILE A 99 8.01 -1.02 6.53
C ILE A 99 7.58 -1.51 5.15
N ILE A 100 8.53 -1.71 4.22
CA ILE A 100 8.25 -2.19 2.87
C ILE A 100 7.62 -3.58 2.87
N ILE A 101 8.08 -4.49 3.73
CA ILE A 101 7.50 -5.84 3.81
C ILE A 101 6.01 -5.76 4.15
N PHE A 102 5.66 -5.02 5.21
CA PHE A 102 4.27 -4.96 5.70
C PHE A 102 3.39 -4.00 4.89
N ASN A 103 3.94 -2.92 4.35
CA ASN A 103 3.20 -1.96 3.55
C ASN A 103 2.96 -2.48 2.14
N ASP A 104 3.90 -3.22 1.56
CA ASP A 104 3.89 -3.55 0.14
C ASP A 104 3.87 -5.06 -0.11
N LEU A 105 4.92 -5.78 0.26
CA LEU A 105 5.20 -7.12 -0.25
C LEU A 105 4.14 -8.16 0.13
N VAL A 106 3.64 -8.12 1.37
CA VAL A 106 2.61 -9.05 1.85
C VAL A 106 1.29 -8.96 1.05
N TRP A 107 1.06 -7.83 0.37
CA TRP A 107 -0.16 -7.59 -0.39
C TRP A 107 -0.04 -7.95 -1.87
N TRP A 108 1.17 -8.23 -2.36
CA TRP A 108 1.38 -8.46 -3.79
C TRP A 108 0.59 -9.65 -4.33
N ILE A 109 0.75 -10.81 -3.69
CA ILE A 109 0.04 -12.04 -4.05
C ILE A 109 -1.48 -11.84 -3.99
N PRO A 110 -2.07 -11.38 -2.87
CA PRO A 110 -3.52 -11.23 -2.80
C PRO A 110 -4.08 -10.23 -3.83
N PHE A 111 -3.42 -9.09 -4.06
CA PHE A 111 -3.89 -8.10 -5.02
C PHE A 111 -3.77 -8.62 -6.46
N ALA A 112 -2.68 -9.30 -6.80
CA ALA A 112 -2.51 -9.94 -8.10
C ALA A 112 -3.59 -11.01 -8.37
N LEU A 113 -3.95 -11.80 -7.36
CA LEU A 113 -5.05 -12.77 -7.47
C LEU A 113 -6.40 -12.07 -7.68
N ILE A 114 -6.64 -10.93 -7.03
CA ILE A 114 -7.87 -10.15 -7.22
C ILE A 114 -7.97 -9.60 -8.64
N LEU A 115 -6.88 -9.02 -9.14
CA LEU A 115 -6.82 -8.48 -10.50
C LEU A 115 -6.95 -9.58 -11.56
N LYS A 116 -6.29 -10.72 -11.36
CA LYS A 116 -6.41 -11.88 -12.24
C LYS A 116 -7.87 -12.36 -12.34
N ALA A 117 -8.55 -12.48 -11.21
CA ALA A 117 -9.95 -12.90 -11.19
C ALA A 117 -10.88 -11.88 -11.89
N ALA A 118 -10.65 -10.58 -11.69
CA ALA A 118 -11.40 -9.52 -12.40
C ALA A 118 -11.20 -9.62 -13.92
N TRP A 119 -9.97 -9.81 -14.37
CA TRP A 119 -9.62 -10.01 -15.77
C TRP A 119 -10.24 -11.27 -16.38
N THR A 120 -10.25 -12.38 -15.63
CA THR A 120 -10.88 -13.62 -16.12
C THR A 120 -12.39 -13.42 -16.29
N ARG A 121 -13.06 -12.75 -15.35
CA ARG A 121 -14.50 -12.46 -15.43
C ARG A 121 -14.85 -11.57 -16.62
N SER A 122 -14.03 -10.56 -16.92
CA SER A 122 -14.28 -9.68 -18.07
C SER A 122 -14.12 -10.36 -19.43
N ARG A 123 -13.54 -11.57 -19.47
CA ARG A 123 -13.31 -12.35 -20.69
C ARG A 123 -14.25 -13.54 -20.85
N SER A 124 -15.12 -13.81 -19.88
CA SER A 124 -16.13 -14.86 -20.00
C SER A 124 -17.22 -14.41 -20.98
N PRO A 125 -17.48 -15.15 -22.08
CA PRO A 125 -18.53 -14.79 -23.03
C PRO A 125 -19.90 -14.96 -22.35
N GLY A 126 -20.60 -13.86 -22.10
CA GLY A 126 -21.95 -13.90 -21.50
C GLY A 126 -22.46 -12.67 -20.74
N PHE A 127 -21.67 -11.61 -20.56
CA PHE A 127 -22.16 -10.35 -20.00
C PHE A 127 -21.60 -9.15 -20.79
N GLY A 128 -22.29 -8.84 -21.88
CA GLY A 128 -22.29 -7.54 -22.56
C GLY A 128 -23.71 -7.01 -22.56
#